data_AF-A0A2N2HHT8-F1
#
_entry.id   AF-A0A2N2HHT8-F1
#
_cell.length_a   1.000
_cell.length_b   1.000
_cell.length_c   1.000
_cell.angle_alpha   90.00
_cell.angle_beta   90.00
_cell.angle_gamma   90.00
#
_symmetry.space_group_name_H-M   'P 1'
#
loop_
_entity.id
_entity.type
_entity.pdbx_description
1 polymer ?
#
loop_
_entity_poly.entity_id
_entity_poly.type
_entity_poly.pdbx_seq_one_letter_code
_entity_poly.pdbx_strand_id
1 'polypeptide(L)' 'QRTDAVWTFHRDGDRIVRKTSLRLYTVRELIGLLEEAGFENVAVFDPETRDPFALGSVRAWVQARRPCG' A
#
# COMPACT_ATOMS: atom_id res chain seq x y z
N GLN A 1 -9.48 3.17 -6.14
CA GLN A 1 -10.81 3.12 -5.46
C GLN A 1 -10.64 3.44 -3.97
N ARG A 2 -11.60 4.12 -3.30
CA ARG A 2 -11.60 4.31 -1.84
C ARG A 2 -12.68 3.44 -1.19
N THR A 3 -12.34 2.84 -0.06
CA THR A 3 -13.24 2.02 0.75
C THR A 3 -13.19 2.52 2.19
N ASP A 4 -14.33 2.96 2.70
CA ASP A 4 -14.49 3.39 4.08
C ASP A 4 -15.18 2.28 4.88
N ALA A 5 -14.72 2.03 6.11
CA ALA A 5 -15.29 0.99 6.96
C ALA A 5 -15.34 1.43 8.43
N VAL A 6 -16.36 0.94 9.13
CA VAL A 6 -16.51 1.09 10.59
C VAL A 6 -16.45 -0.30 11.20
N TRP A 7 -15.43 -0.53 12.03
CA TRP A 7 -15.18 -1.77 12.72
C TRP A 7 -15.63 -1.63 14.17
N THR A 8 -16.40 -2.58 14.66
CA THR A 8 -16.72 -2.70 16.09
C THR A 8 -16.04 -3.95 16.61
N PHE A 9 -15.15 -3.78 17.59
CA PHE A 9 -14.45 -4.85 18.28
C PHE A 9 -15.02 -5.01 19.68
N HIS A 10 -15.12 -6.26 20.12
CA HIS A 10 -15.38 -6.59 21.52
C HIS A 10 -14.09 -7.14 22.11
N ARG A 11 -13.55 -6.50 23.13
CA ARG A 11 -12.35 -6.96 23.86
C ARG A 11 -12.58 -6.74 25.34
N ASP A 12 -12.44 -7.79 26.14
CA ASP A 12 -12.55 -7.75 27.61
C ASP A 12 -13.82 -7.08 28.16
N GLY A 13 -14.95 -7.23 27.45
CA GLY A 13 -16.23 -6.61 27.80
C GLY A 13 -16.43 -5.19 27.25
N ASP A 14 -15.35 -4.55 26.77
CA ASP A 14 -15.40 -3.23 26.15
C ASP A 14 -15.74 -3.31 24.65
N ARG A 15 -16.59 -2.37 24.22
CA ARG A 15 -16.90 -2.14 22.81
C ARG A 15 -16.01 -1.03 22.25
N ILE A 16 -15.10 -1.39 21.36
CA ILE A 16 -14.18 -0.46 20.69
C ILE A 16 -14.64 -0.25 19.26
N VAL A 17 -14.93 0.99 18.87
CA VAL A 17 -15.29 1.35 17.48
C VAL A 17 -14.09 2.01 16.80
N ARG A 18 -13.69 1.52 15.63
CA ARG A 18 -12.62 2.08 14.79
C ARG A 18 -13.15 2.40 13.41
N LYS A 19 -12.82 3.58 12.89
CA LYS A 19 -13.10 3.97 11.50
C LYS A 19 -11.81 3.85 10.69
N THR A 20 -11.89 3.27 9.51
CA THR A 20 -10.76 3.15 8.58
C THR A 20 -11.17 3.67 7.21
N SER A 21 -10.28 4.39 6.55
CA SER A 21 -10.38 4.74 5.13
C SER A 21 -9.20 4.13 4.40
N LEU A 22 -9.47 3.27 3.43
CA LEU A 22 -8.47 2.54 2.66
C LEU A 22 -8.57 2.97 1.20
N ARG A 23 -7.42 3.10 0.53
CA ARG A 23 -7.36 3.37 -0.91
C ARG A 23 -6.64 2.23 -1.61
N LEU A 24 -7.32 1.65 -2.59
CA LEU A 24 -6.82 0.57 -3.42
C LEU A 24 -6.21 1.16 -4.69
N TYR A 25 -5.00 0.70 -4.96
CA TYR A 25 -4.22 0.98 -6.15
C TYR A 25 -3.72 -0.34 -6.73
N THR A 26 -3.78 -0.46 -8.05
CA THR A 26 -2.95 -1.40 -8.77
C THR A 26 -1.49 -0.97 -8.68
N VAL A 27 -0.56 -1.91 -8.92
CA VAL A 27 0.89 -1.61 -8.96
C VAL A 27 1.18 -0.50 -9.96
N ARG A 28 0.54 -0.53 -11.15
CA ARG A 28 0.71 0.49 -12.17
C ARG A 28 0.26 1.88 -11.71
N GLU A 29 -0.90 1.98 -11.06
CA GLU A 29 -1.37 3.27 -10.53
C GLU A 29 -0.45 3.81 -9.44
N LEU A 30 0.05 2.93 -8.56
CA LEU A 30 0.99 3.33 -7.51
C LEU A 30 2.31 3.84 -8.09
N ILE A 31 2.86 3.17 -9.10
CA ILE A 31 4.08 3.60 -9.80
C ILE A 31 3.84 4.97 -10.45
N GLY A 32 2.74 5.13 -11.21
CA GLY A 32 2.42 6.39 -11.86
C GLY A 32 2.30 7.56 -10.87
N LEU A 33 1.69 7.35 -9.71
CA LEU A 33 1.60 8.38 -8.67
C LEU A 33 2.96 8.78 -8.08
N LEU A 34 3.89 7.84 -7.98
CA LEU A 34 5.25 8.13 -7.49
C LEU A 34 6.05 8.88 -8.55
N GLU A 35 5.93 8.48 -9.82
CA GLU A 35 6.56 9.17 -10.95
C GLU A 35 6.02 10.59 -11.13
N GLU A 36 4.70 10.79 -11.02
CA GLU A 36 4.05 12.11 -11.03
C GLU A 36 4.55 13.01 -9.88
N ALA A 37 4.87 12.41 -8.74
CA ALA A 37 5.47 13.11 -7.60
C ALA A 37 6.99 13.36 -7.76
N GLY A 38 7.59 12.96 -8.87
CA GLY A 38 9.01 13.15 -9.20
C GLY A 38 9.94 12.06 -8.67
N PHE A 39 9.42 10.98 -8.09
CA PHE A 39 10.27 9.85 -7.75
C PHE A 39 10.71 9.11 -9.00
N GLU A 40 11.94 8.62 -8.96
CA GLU A 40 12.57 7.92 -10.08
C GLU A 40 12.96 6.50 -9.69
N ASN A 41 13.24 5.64 -10.67
CA ASN A 41 13.65 4.25 -10.44
C ASN A 41 12.71 3.50 -9.48
N VAL A 42 11.39 3.64 -9.69
CA VAL A 42 10.38 3.00 -8.85
C VAL A 42 10.39 1.49 -9.13
N ALA A 43 10.64 0.70 -8.09
CA ALA A 43 10.62 -0.76 -8.13
C ALA A 43 9.67 -1.29 -7.06
N VAL A 44 8.92 -2.35 -7.41
CA VAL A 44 7.98 -3.01 -6.51
C VAL A 44 8.32 -4.51 -6.45
N PHE A 45 8.52 -5.02 -5.25
CA PHE A 45 8.98 -6.39 -5.03
C PHE A 45 8.28 -7.07 -3.86
N ASP A 46 8.29 -8.39 -3.88
CA ASP A 46 7.88 -9.21 -2.74
C ASP A 46 8.97 -9.14 -1.66
N PRO A 47 8.65 -8.78 -0.41
CA PRO A 47 9.67 -8.66 0.63
C PRO A 47 10.29 -9.98 1.07
N GLU A 48 9.60 -11.10 0.89
CA GLU A 48 10.09 -12.41 1.32
C GLU A 48 11.05 -12.98 0.28
N THR A 49 10.69 -12.94 -1.00
CA THR A 49 11.52 -13.52 -2.08
C THR A 49 12.50 -12.51 -2.69
N ARG A 50 12.23 -11.21 -2.56
CA ARG A 50 12.91 -10.09 -3.25
C ARG A 50 12.76 -10.08 -4.77
N ASP A 51 11.87 -10.92 -5.31
CA ASP A 51 11.53 -10.92 -6.73
C ASP A 51 10.58 -9.78 -7.08
N PRO A 52 10.46 -9.43 -8.37
CA PRO A 52 9.41 -8.52 -8.83
C PRO A 52 8.03 -8.94 -8.31
N PHE A 53 7.26 -7.97 -7.85
CA PHE A 53 5.94 -8.24 -7.29
C PHE A 53 5.02 -8.89 -8.34
N ALA A 54 4.38 -10.00 -7.96
CA ALA A 54 3.61 -10.82 -8.88
C ALA A 54 2.28 -11.28 -8.27
N LEU A 55 1.44 -11.91 -9.10
CA LEU A 55 0.23 -12.58 -8.62
C LEU A 55 0.61 -13.66 -7.61
N GLY A 56 -0.04 -13.62 -6.43
CA GLY A 56 0.27 -14.51 -5.31
C GLY A 56 1.13 -13.86 -4.23
N SER A 57 1.78 -12.73 -4.50
CA SER A 57 2.48 -11.96 -3.46
C SER A 57 1.50 -11.40 -2.43
N VAL A 58 1.81 -11.65 -1.15
CA VAL A 58 0.97 -11.22 -0.02
C VAL A 58 1.22 -9.76 0.35
N ARG A 59 2.42 -9.25 0.06
CA ARG A 59 2.84 -7.89 0.39
C ARG A 59 3.70 -7.30 -0.72
N ALA A 60 3.53 -6.01 -0.96
CA ALA A 60 4.37 -5.22 -1.85
C ALA A 60 5.27 -4.31 -1.03
N TRP A 61 6.58 -4.35 -1.30
CA TRP A 61 7.51 -3.29 -0.91
C TRP A 61 7.80 -2.40 -2.11
N VAL A 62 7.85 -1.09 -1.88
CA VAL A 62 8.14 -0.11 -2.91
C VAL A 62 9.44 0.59 -2.56
N GLN A 63 10.38 0.59 -3.49
CA GLN A 63 11.61 1.36 -3.42
C GLN A 63 11.59 2.38 -4.55
N ALA A 64 12.00 3.60 -4.24
CA ALA A 64 12.15 4.64 -5.24
C ALA A 64 13.29 5.59 -4.86
N ARG A 65 13.89 6.20 -5.87
CA ARG A 65 14.86 7.28 -5.72
C ARG A 65 14.12 8.59 -5.56
N ARG A 66 14.50 9.38 -4.56
CA ARG A 66 13.96 10.73 -4.36
C ARG A 66 14.30 11.60 -5.59
N PRO A 67 13.41 12.49 -6.03
CA PRO A 67 13.75 13.47 -7.06
C PRO A 67 15.04 14.21 -6.70
N CYS A 68 15.98 14.27 -7.64
CA CYS A 68 17.11 15.20 -7.51
C CYS A 68 16.59 16.59 -7.89
N GLY A 69 16.47 17.47 -6.90
CA GLY A 69 16.31 18.91 -7.10
C GLY A 69 17.65 19.60 -7.23
#